data_AF-A0AAQ5XYF5-F1
#
_entry.id   AF-A0AAQ5XYF5-F1
#
_cell.length_a   1.000
_cell.length_b   1.000
_cell.length_c   1.000
_cell.angle_alpha   90.00
_cell.angle_beta   90.00
_cell.angle_gamma   90.00
#
_symmetry.space_group_name_H-M   'P 1'
#
loop_
_entity.id
_entity.type
_entity.pdbx_description
1 polymer ?
#
loop_
_entity_poly.entity_id
_entity_poly.type
_entity_poly.pdbx_seq_one_letter_code
_entity_poly.pdbx_strand_id
1 'polypeptide(L)'
;MFISVIYVELFRVESNSLCPCLCSCQLTLTRHGVMNYARFLTAVSAARKPSPIRMLTELQQRSPPSMISLAGGSPNPNTFPFLSASIQVKNGRTVTFDEATMKRALQYSASNGIPELVTWMKNLQKNLHNPPTASYSPEKGQMDMCVTTGSQEGLCKVFEMLVNPGDNVLLDAPTYSGTLTALRPLGCNLINVPSDQHGMIPAALKKVLSRWDPSEVHKPDSTAPKILYTIPNGGNPTGASMTAERKKEVYELARLYDMLIIEDDPYYFLQFEKPWAPTFLSMDVDGRIIRTDSFSKILSSGLRIGFVTGPKPLVDRVVLHIQASTMHTSSFTQLMVSQLLHSWGQEGFLQHIDRVIEFYRKQRDAMLSSADKWLKDVAEWHSPSAGMFLWMKLRGVADTQQLIVEKALEKEVLLVPGGVFMINSSDPCPYVRAAFSLSTPEQIDEAFKRLSLLIKDAL
;
A
#
# COMPACT_ATOMS: atom_id res chain seq x y z
N MET A 1 43.61 -45.19 -14.44
CA MET A 1 44.99 -45.65 -14.63
C MET A 1 45.47 -45.16 -15.99
N PHE A 2 46.06 -43.96 -16.02
CA PHE A 2 47.15 -43.51 -16.90
C PHE A 2 47.47 -42.06 -16.50
N ILE A 3 48.76 -41.83 -16.27
CA ILE A 3 49.41 -40.65 -15.70
C ILE A 3 49.97 -39.80 -16.86
N SER A 4 49.92 -38.46 -16.75
CA SER A 4 50.84 -37.49 -17.38
C SER A 4 50.69 -36.13 -16.64
N VAL A 5 51.57 -35.77 -15.69
CA VAL A 5 52.76 -34.87 -15.81
C VAL A 5 52.39 -33.41 -16.13
N ILE A 6 52.25 -32.54 -15.12
CA ILE A 6 53.16 -31.48 -14.62
C ILE A 6 53.36 -30.30 -15.59
N TYR A 7 52.98 -29.08 -15.16
CA TYR A 7 53.89 -27.91 -15.07
C TYR A 7 53.34 -26.88 -14.07
N VAL A 8 54.22 -26.47 -13.14
CA VAL A 8 54.05 -25.44 -12.12
C VAL A 8 54.98 -24.31 -12.50
N GLU A 9 54.51 -23.07 -12.56
CA GLU A 9 55.37 -21.88 -12.57
C GLU A 9 54.95 -20.93 -11.45
N LEU A 10 55.92 -20.68 -10.58
CA LEU A 10 55.96 -19.67 -9.53
C LEU A 10 56.89 -18.56 -10.03
N PHE A 11 56.46 -17.30 -9.97
CA PHE A 11 57.41 -16.19 -9.80
C PHE A 11 56.84 -15.12 -8.88
N ARG A 12 57.70 -14.73 -7.94
CA ARG A 12 57.58 -13.70 -6.91
C ARG A 12 58.59 -12.61 -7.33
N VAL A 13 58.24 -11.33 -7.29
CA VAL A 13 58.79 -10.22 -6.46
C VAL A 13 58.70 -8.99 -7.40
N GLU A 14 58.11 -7.85 -7.02
CA GLU A 14 58.84 -6.70 -6.48
C GLU A 14 57.88 -5.63 -5.94
N SER A 15 58.30 -5.05 -4.82
CA SER A 15 57.75 -3.87 -4.15
C SER A 15 58.59 -2.64 -4.53
N ASN A 16 57.96 -1.51 -4.87
CA ASN A 16 58.47 -0.18 -4.49
C ASN A 16 57.46 0.98 -4.65
N SER A 17 57.38 1.76 -3.56
CA SER A 17 57.19 3.22 -3.44
C SER A 17 55.95 3.96 -3.98
N LEU A 18 55.08 4.34 -3.03
CA LEU A 18 54.60 5.70 -2.69
C LEU A 18 54.25 6.72 -3.80
N CYS A 19 52.95 7.05 -3.90
CA CYS A 19 52.46 8.43 -4.01
C CYS A 19 50.99 8.50 -3.49
N PRO A 20 50.63 9.46 -2.59
CA PRO A 20 49.33 9.50 -1.95
C PRO A 20 48.35 10.48 -2.64
N CYS A 21 47.07 10.29 -2.32
CA CYS A 21 45.91 11.17 -2.55
C CYS A 21 44.95 10.75 -3.67
N LEU A 22 43.66 10.71 -3.28
CA LEU A 22 42.44 10.55 -4.07
C LEU A 22 42.03 9.11 -4.40
N CYS A 23 41.30 8.46 -3.49
CA CYS A 23 40.11 7.70 -3.91
C CYS A 23 39.20 7.28 -2.76
N SER A 24 37.92 7.65 -2.94
CA SER A 24 36.70 6.91 -2.60
C SER A 24 36.59 6.23 -1.23
N CYS A 25 35.71 6.80 -0.40
CA CYS A 25 34.85 5.99 0.48
C CYS A 25 33.97 5.08 -0.38
N GLN A 26 34.51 3.96 -0.86
CA GLN A 26 33.70 2.79 -1.17
C GLN A 26 33.23 2.21 0.16
N LEU A 27 32.06 2.66 0.60
CA LEU A 27 31.20 1.87 1.48
C LEU A 27 30.97 0.54 0.76
N THR A 28 31.75 -0.47 1.13
CA THR A 28 31.53 -1.86 0.76
C THR A 28 30.09 -2.21 1.13
N LEU A 29 29.23 -2.32 0.11
CA LEU A 29 27.93 -2.97 0.18
C LEU A 29 28.12 -4.35 0.80
N THR A 30 27.80 -4.45 2.08
CA THR A 30 27.85 -5.68 2.85
C THR A 30 26.97 -6.74 2.21
N ARG A 31 27.48 -7.98 2.23
CA ARG A 31 26.82 -9.22 1.78
C ARG A 31 25.33 -9.24 2.14
N HIS A 32 24.50 -9.75 1.24
CA HIS A 32 23.05 -9.96 1.43
C HIS A 32 22.82 -10.91 2.62
N GLY A 33 22.73 -10.36 3.83
CA GLY A 33 22.34 -11.08 5.03
C GLY A 33 20.84 -11.33 5.00
N VAL A 34 20.41 -12.47 5.52
CA VAL A 34 18.98 -12.76 5.70
C VAL A 34 18.40 -11.71 6.66
N MET A 35 17.32 -11.04 6.25
CA MET A 35 16.61 -10.06 7.09
C MET A 35 16.21 -10.68 8.44
N ASN A 36 16.51 -9.98 9.53
CA ASN A 36 16.02 -10.37 10.86
C ASN A 36 14.64 -9.72 11.13
N TYR A 37 13.57 -10.38 10.67
CA TYR A 37 12.21 -9.87 10.84
C TYR A 37 11.79 -9.65 12.30
N ALA A 38 12.39 -10.37 13.25
CA ALA A 38 12.05 -10.24 14.68
C ALA A 38 12.37 -8.85 15.24
N ARG A 39 13.35 -8.12 14.67
CA ARG A 39 13.68 -6.74 15.05
C ARG A 39 12.49 -5.77 14.92
N PHE A 40 11.61 -6.06 13.97
CA PHE A 40 10.48 -5.21 13.61
C PHE A 40 9.21 -5.56 14.35
N LEU A 41 9.12 -6.72 15.00
CA LEU A 41 7.89 -7.18 15.63
C LEU A 41 7.72 -6.59 17.03
N THR A 42 6.51 -6.13 17.34
CA THR A 42 6.13 -5.87 18.73
C THR A 42 6.10 -7.17 19.53
N ALA A 43 6.27 -7.07 20.85
CA ALA A 43 6.14 -8.23 21.75
C ALA A 43 4.74 -8.88 21.64
N VAL A 44 3.69 -8.07 21.46
CA VAL A 44 2.31 -8.54 21.26
C VAL A 44 2.18 -9.37 19.99
N SER A 45 2.75 -8.90 18.87
CA SER A 45 2.72 -9.62 17.59
C SER A 45 3.53 -10.92 17.64
N ALA A 46 4.70 -10.88 18.26
CA ALA A 46 5.55 -12.06 18.44
C ALA A 46 4.88 -13.13 19.33
N ALA A 47 4.09 -12.71 20.33
CA ALA A 47 3.37 -13.61 21.22
C ALA A 47 2.18 -14.35 20.56
N ARG A 48 1.70 -13.89 19.40
CA ARG A 48 0.61 -14.58 18.68
C ARG A 48 1.07 -15.97 18.22
N LYS A 49 0.26 -16.99 18.53
CA LYS A 49 0.50 -18.38 18.12
C LYS A 49 -0.65 -18.86 17.22
N PRO A 50 -0.38 -19.78 16.28
CA PRO A 50 -1.44 -20.45 15.53
C PRO A 50 -2.47 -21.07 16.46
N SER A 51 -3.76 -20.93 16.13
CA SER A 51 -4.83 -21.62 16.85
C SER A 51 -4.80 -23.12 16.54
N PRO A 52 -4.69 -24.02 17.53
CA PRO A 52 -4.72 -25.46 17.31
C PRO A 52 -5.95 -25.94 16.56
N ILE A 53 -7.13 -25.38 16.87
CA ILE A 53 -8.39 -25.73 16.20
C ILE A 53 -8.36 -25.35 14.72
N ARG A 54 -7.77 -24.20 14.37
CA ARG A 54 -7.68 -23.77 12.96
C ARG A 54 -6.73 -24.66 12.15
N MET A 55 -5.64 -25.12 12.75
CA MET A 55 -4.76 -26.10 12.08
C MET A 55 -5.50 -27.39 11.74
N LEU A 56 -6.44 -27.84 12.60
CA LEU A 56 -7.28 -28.99 12.30
C LEU A 56 -8.26 -28.73 11.15
N THR A 57 -8.83 -27.51 11.05
CA THR A 57 -9.67 -27.13 9.91
C THR A 57 -8.89 -27.10 8.61
N GLU A 58 -7.66 -26.57 8.61
CA GLU A 58 -6.77 -26.60 7.44
C GLU A 58 -6.40 -28.03 7.05
N LEU A 59 -6.12 -28.89 8.03
CA LEU A 59 -5.87 -30.31 7.82
C LEU A 59 -7.09 -31.00 7.20
N GLN A 60 -8.30 -30.73 7.71
CA GLN A 60 -9.55 -31.26 7.17
C GLN A 60 -9.76 -30.82 5.72
N GLN A 61 -9.48 -29.56 5.38
CA GLN A 61 -9.60 -29.06 4.01
C GLN A 61 -8.64 -29.74 3.01
N ARG A 62 -7.49 -30.23 3.48
CA ARG A 62 -6.50 -30.97 2.67
C ARG A 62 -6.69 -32.48 2.73
N SER A 63 -7.63 -32.97 3.53
CA SER A 63 -7.89 -34.39 3.73
C SER A 63 -8.85 -34.93 2.66
N PRO A 64 -8.91 -36.25 2.45
CA PRO A 64 -9.86 -36.84 1.52
C PRO A 64 -11.31 -36.45 1.86
N PRO A 65 -12.19 -36.27 0.86
CA PRO A 65 -13.61 -35.97 1.11
C PRO A 65 -14.34 -37.01 1.97
N SER A 66 -13.82 -38.24 2.05
CA SER A 66 -14.34 -39.31 2.90
C SER A 66 -13.97 -39.18 4.39
N MET A 67 -13.10 -38.22 4.76
CA MET A 67 -12.76 -37.98 6.15
C MET A 67 -13.98 -37.45 6.91
N ILE A 68 -14.44 -38.22 7.89
CA ILE A 68 -15.46 -37.78 8.83
C ILE A 68 -14.76 -36.94 9.91
N SER A 69 -15.09 -35.65 9.98
CA SER A 69 -14.58 -34.75 11.01
C SER A 69 -15.69 -34.41 12.00
N LEU A 70 -15.48 -34.77 13.27
CA LEU A 70 -16.30 -34.37 14.41
C LEU A 70 -15.58 -33.30 15.26
N ALA A 71 -14.46 -32.75 14.77
CA ALA A 71 -13.60 -31.84 15.52
C ALA A 71 -13.91 -30.35 15.29
N GLY A 72 -14.61 -30.04 14.19
CA GLY A 72 -14.91 -28.66 13.79
C GLY A 72 -16.16 -28.11 14.47
N GLY A 73 -16.15 -26.83 14.83
CA GLY A 73 -17.30 -26.09 15.37
C GLY A 73 -18.13 -25.36 14.31
N SER A 74 -18.09 -25.80 13.05
CA SER A 74 -18.80 -25.13 11.95
C SER A 74 -20.30 -25.47 11.97
N PRO A 75 -21.20 -24.48 11.85
CA PRO A 75 -22.65 -24.73 11.80
C PRO A 75 -23.05 -25.47 10.52
N ASN A 76 -24.12 -26.26 10.57
CA ASN A 76 -24.62 -27.01 9.42
C ASN A 76 -25.19 -26.06 8.35
N PRO A 77 -24.60 -26.00 7.14
CA PRO A 77 -24.99 -25.02 6.13
C PRO A 77 -26.40 -25.23 5.55
N ASN A 78 -27.02 -26.39 5.76
CA ASN A 78 -28.42 -26.62 5.40
C ASN A 78 -29.42 -25.82 6.26
N THR A 79 -28.97 -25.25 7.37
CA THR A 79 -29.80 -24.40 8.25
C THR A 79 -29.75 -22.92 7.85
N PHE A 80 -28.88 -22.54 6.93
CA PHE A 80 -28.77 -21.16 6.47
C PHE A 80 -29.96 -20.82 5.55
N PRO A 81 -30.54 -19.60 5.63
CA PRO A 81 -31.81 -19.30 4.97
C PRO A 81 -31.70 -18.92 3.48
N PHE A 82 -30.49 -18.85 2.91
CA PHE A 82 -30.28 -18.42 1.53
C PHE A 82 -29.85 -19.60 0.64
N LEU A 83 -30.55 -19.80 -0.47
CA LEU A 83 -30.35 -20.95 -1.35
C LEU A 83 -29.42 -20.66 -2.53
N SER A 84 -29.52 -19.49 -3.16
CA SER A 84 -28.76 -19.15 -4.37
C SER A 84 -28.65 -17.64 -4.55
N ALA A 85 -27.73 -17.20 -5.42
CA ALA A 85 -27.60 -15.80 -5.81
C ALA A 85 -27.25 -15.68 -7.30
N SER A 86 -27.69 -14.60 -7.92
CA SER A 86 -27.33 -14.24 -9.29
C SER A 86 -26.99 -12.74 -9.33
N ILE A 87 -25.76 -12.43 -9.74
CA ILE A 87 -25.23 -11.06 -9.77
C ILE A 87 -24.89 -10.71 -11.23
N GLN A 88 -25.61 -9.72 -11.77
CA GLN A 88 -25.36 -9.23 -13.12
C GLN A 88 -24.08 -8.40 -13.17
N VAL A 89 -23.21 -8.71 -14.13
CA VAL A 89 -21.95 -8.00 -14.35
C VAL A 89 -22.05 -7.20 -15.64
N LYS A 90 -21.82 -5.88 -15.54
CA LYS A 90 -21.77 -5.02 -16.73
C LYS A 90 -20.70 -5.54 -17.69
N ASN A 91 -21.08 -5.79 -18.94
CA ASN A 91 -20.19 -6.28 -20.00
C ASN A 91 -19.50 -7.62 -19.66
N GLY A 92 -20.11 -8.47 -18.84
CA GLY A 92 -19.53 -9.74 -18.41
C GLY A 92 -20.58 -10.84 -18.21
N ARG A 93 -20.10 -12.04 -17.92
CA ARG A 93 -20.98 -13.15 -17.53
C ARG A 93 -21.56 -12.89 -16.15
N THR A 94 -22.83 -13.20 -15.97
CA THR A 94 -23.49 -13.23 -14.66
C THR A 94 -22.71 -14.15 -13.70
N VAL A 95 -22.45 -13.67 -12.49
CA VAL A 95 -21.89 -14.49 -11.41
C VAL A 95 -23.06 -15.21 -10.73
N THR A 96 -23.00 -16.54 -10.67
CA THR A 96 -24.09 -17.36 -10.14
C THR A 96 -23.58 -18.25 -9.02
N PHE A 97 -24.27 -18.22 -7.88
CA PHE A 97 -24.08 -19.15 -6.79
C PHE A 97 -25.25 -20.12 -6.78
N ASP A 98 -24.98 -21.37 -7.18
CA ASP A 98 -25.89 -22.48 -6.94
C ASP A 98 -25.94 -22.83 -5.44
N GLU A 99 -26.75 -23.82 -5.07
CA GLU A 99 -26.93 -24.20 -3.66
C GLU A 99 -25.62 -24.64 -3.00
N ALA A 100 -24.77 -25.38 -3.71
CA ALA A 100 -23.47 -25.82 -3.19
C ALA A 100 -22.53 -24.64 -2.95
N THR A 101 -22.46 -23.71 -3.91
CA THR A 101 -21.63 -22.50 -3.81
C THR A 101 -22.16 -21.56 -2.73
N MET A 102 -23.48 -21.42 -2.61
CA MET A 102 -24.10 -20.61 -1.57
C MET A 102 -23.78 -21.14 -0.17
N LYS A 103 -23.89 -22.46 0.04
CA LYS A 103 -23.48 -23.10 1.31
C LYS A 103 -22.03 -22.80 1.66
N ARG A 104 -21.13 -22.81 0.67
CA ARG A 104 -19.72 -22.43 0.85
C ARG A 104 -19.55 -20.93 1.12
N ALA A 105 -20.30 -20.08 0.42
CA ALA A 105 -20.24 -18.62 0.53
C ALA A 105 -20.66 -18.08 1.89
N LEU A 106 -21.56 -18.80 2.58
CA LEU A 106 -22.08 -18.45 3.89
C LEU A 106 -21.34 -19.13 5.05
N GLN A 107 -20.40 -20.02 4.75
CA GLN A 107 -19.62 -20.75 5.75
C GLN A 107 -18.27 -20.06 6.03
N TYR A 108 -17.68 -20.39 7.18
CA TYR A 108 -16.31 -20.01 7.50
C TYR A 108 -15.29 -20.45 6.43
N SER A 109 -14.24 -19.64 6.24
CA SER A 109 -13.14 -19.90 5.31
C SER A 109 -11.77 -19.58 5.91
N ALA A 110 -10.70 -19.83 5.14
CA ALA A 110 -9.33 -19.58 5.60
C ALA A 110 -9.06 -18.08 5.84
N SER A 111 -8.29 -17.77 6.89
CA SER A 111 -8.01 -16.39 7.31
C SER A 111 -7.26 -15.56 6.29
N ASN A 112 -6.38 -16.18 5.51
CA ASN A 112 -5.64 -15.52 4.45
C ASN A 112 -6.43 -15.37 3.15
N GLY A 113 -7.68 -15.86 3.10
CA GLY A 113 -8.58 -15.79 1.96
C GLY A 113 -8.84 -17.15 1.30
N ILE A 114 -9.84 -17.19 0.42
CA ILE A 114 -10.16 -18.42 -0.33
C ILE A 114 -9.03 -18.78 -1.32
N PRO A 115 -8.65 -20.07 -1.46
CA PRO A 115 -7.46 -20.47 -2.21
C PRO A 115 -7.41 -19.98 -3.66
N GLU A 116 -8.54 -20.01 -4.35
CA GLU A 116 -8.63 -19.59 -5.75
C GLU A 116 -8.38 -18.07 -5.92
N LEU A 117 -8.88 -17.25 -5.00
CA LEU A 117 -8.68 -15.79 -5.06
C LEU A 117 -7.23 -15.44 -4.72
N VAL A 118 -6.68 -16.06 -3.67
CA VAL A 118 -5.28 -15.90 -3.28
C VAL A 118 -4.35 -16.31 -4.43
N THR A 119 -4.61 -17.44 -5.09
CA THR A 119 -3.79 -17.91 -6.21
C THR A 119 -3.85 -16.94 -7.39
N TRP A 120 -5.05 -16.49 -7.76
CA TRP A 120 -5.23 -15.53 -8.85
C TRP A 120 -4.48 -14.23 -8.58
N MET A 121 -4.58 -13.69 -7.36
CA MET A 121 -3.87 -12.46 -6.96
C MET A 121 -2.36 -12.66 -6.87
N LYS A 122 -1.85 -13.80 -6.38
CA LYS A 122 -0.41 -14.10 -6.41
C LYS A 122 0.13 -14.06 -7.83
N ASN A 123 -0.62 -14.58 -8.80
CA ASN A 123 -0.23 -14.52 -10.21
C ASN A 123 -0.30 -13.09 -10.75
N LEU A 124 -1.32 -12.30 -10.38
CA LEU A 124 -1.38 -10.87 -10.71
C LEU A 124 -0.12 -10.14 -10.21
N GLN A 125 0.24 -10.30 -8.93
CA GLN A 125 1.42 -9.64 -8.35
C GLN A 125 2.72 -10.05 -9.06
N LYS A 126 2.89 -11.34 -9.40
CA LYS A 126 4.04 -11.82 -10.16
C LYS A 126 4.11 -11.21 -11.56
N ASN A 127 2.98 -11.13 -12.26
CA ASN A 127 2.92 -10.61 -13.61
C ASN A 127 3.14 -9.09 -13.67
N LEU A 128 2.60 -8.34 -12.70
CA LEU A 128 2.70 -6.88 -12.67
C LEU A 128 4.01 -6.37 -12.09
N HIS A 129 4.53 -7.04 -11.05
CA HIS A 129 5.65 -6.52 -10.26
C HIS A 129 6.90 -7.37 -10.36
N ASN A 130 6.79 -8.63 -10.78
CA ASN A 130 7.91 -9.59 -10.83
C ASN A 130 8.85 -9.51 -9.60
N PRO A 131 8.33 -9.62 -8.37
CA PRO A 131 9.12 -9.34 -7.18
C PRO A 131 10.27 -10.36 -7.03
N PRO A 132 11.50 -9.90 -6.73
CA PRO A 132 12.65 -10.79 -6.53
C PRO A 132 12.40 -11.88 -5.46
N THR A 133 11.58 -11.56 -4.45
CA THR A 133 11.22 -12.46 -3.35
C THR A 133 10.27 -13.60 -3.73
N ALA A 134 9.71 -13.63 -4.95
CA ALA A 134 8.75 -14.68 -5.35
C ALA A 134 9.34 -16.10 -5.31
N SER A 135 10.66 -16.23 -5.51
CA SER A 135 11.40 -17.50 -5.52
C SER A 135 12.18 -17.79 -4.25
N TYR A 136 12.12 -16.91 -3.25
CA TYR A 136 12.86 -17.09 -2.00
C TYR A 136 12.24 -18.20 -1.15
N SER A 137 13.00 -18.69 -0.17
CA SER A 137 12.46 -19.55 0.88
C SER A 137 11.67 -18.74 1.92
N PRO A 138 10.68 -19.34 2.61
CA PRO A 138 9.86 -18.68 3.62
C PRO A 138 10.66 -17.83 4.63
N GLU A 139 11.71 -18.40 5.21
CA GLU A 139 12.55 -17.77 6.23
C GLU A 139 13.38 -16.61 5.68
N LYS A 140 13.63 -16.58 4.36
CA LYS A 140 14.31 -15.47 3.67
C LYS A 140 13.35 -14.39 3.17
N GLY A 141 12.07 -14.48 3.50
CA GLY A 141 11.07 -13.49 3.09
C GLY A 141 10.43 -13.77 1.74
N GLN A 142 10.15 -15.05 1.42
CA GLN A 142 9.33 -15.40 0.26
C GLN A 142 8.08 -14.53 0.17
N MET A 143 7.77 -14.03 -1.03
CA MET A 143 6.53 -13.28 -1.25
C MET A 143 5.32 -14.14 -0.89
N ASP A 144 4.53 -13.66 0.07
CA ASP A 144 3.24 -14.22 0.43
C ASP A 144 2.16 -13.14 0.40
N MET A 145 0.90 -13.55 0.58
CA MET A 145 -0.20 -12.60 0.66
C MET A 145 -1.34 -13.05 1.56
N CYS A 146 -2.11 -12.07 2.01
CA CYS A 146 -3.30 -12.24 2.83
C CYS A 146 -4.41 -11.33 2.31
N VAL A 147 -5.58 -11.90 2.02
CA VAL A 147 -6.80 -11.12 1.78
C VAL A 147 -7.20 -10.43 3.08
N THR A 148 -7.62 -9.18 2.97
CA THR A 148 -8.06 -8.35 4.09
C THR A 148 -9.42 -7.73 3.80
N THR A 149 -10.11 -7.31 4.86
CA THR A 149 -11.41 -6.64 4.85
C THR A 149 -11.25 -5.17 4.41
N GLY A 150 -10.68 -4.99 3.22
CA GLY A 150 -10.13 -3.75 2.68
C GLY A 150 -8.68 -3.51 3.09
N SER A 151 -7.96 -2.65 2.34
CA SER A 151 -6.55 -2.36 2.60
C SER A 151 -6.33 -1.71 3.98
N GLN A 152 -7.27 -0.88 4.45
CA GLN A 152 -7.19 -0.24 5.77
C GLN A 152 -7.09 -1.25 6.92
N GLU A 153 -7.79 -2.39 6.87
CA GLU A 153 -7.64 -3.43 7.91
C GLU A 153 -6.22 -3.99 7.88
N GLY A 154 -5.71 -4.32 6.69
CA GLY A 154 -4.34 -4.79 6.51
C GLY A 154 -3.33 -3.79 7.06
N LEU A 155 -3.49 -2.51 6.71
CA LEU A 155 -2.63 -1.43 7.14
C LEU A 155 -2.63 -1.25 8.67
N CYS A 156 -3.81 -1.23 9.31
CA CYS A 156 -3.90 -1.17 10.77
C CYS A 156 -3.18 -2.34 11.43
N LYS A 157 -3.39 -3.56 10.94
CA LYS A 157 -2.73 -4.76 11.49
C LYS A 157 -1.23 -4.77 11.28
N VAL A 158 -0.74 -4.20 10.18
CA VAL A 158 0.68 -3.99 9.94
C VAL A 158 1.26 -2.97 10.92
N PHE A 159 0.57 -1.87 11.20
CA PHE A 159 1.02 -0.92 12.22
C PHE A 159 1.06 -1.54 13.62
N GLU A 160 0.00 -2.22 14.06
CA GLU A 160 -0.05 -2.91 15.36
C GLU A 160 0.98 -4.04 15.49
N MET A 161 1.37 -4.64 14.36
CA MET A 161 2.42 -5.64 14.28
C MET A 161 3.80 -5.05 14.56
N LEU A 162 4.03 -3.79 14.15
CA LEU A 162 5.37 -3.21 14.00
C LEU A 162 5.70 -2.08 14.97
N VAL A 163 4.68 -1.39 15.50
CA VAL A 163 4.83 -0.14 16.23
C VAL A 163 4.59 -0.35 17.72
N ASN A 164 5.59 -0.01 18.55
CA ASN A 164 5.43 0.17 19.99
C ASN A 164 5.27 1.67 20.32
N PRO A 165 4.68 2.00 21.49
CA PRO A 165 4.72 3.36 21.99
C PRO A 165 6.16 3.90 22.08
N GLY A 166 6.36 5.12 21.58
CA GLY A 166 7.67 5.78 21.51
C GLY A 166 8.48 5.49 20.24
N ASP A 167 8.11 4.50 19.42
CA ASP A 167 8.81 4.22 18.16
C ASP A 167 8.68 5.40 17.18
N ASN A 168 9.73 5.65 16.38
CA ASN A 168 9.72 6.65 15.32
C ASN A 168 9.19 6.03 14.00
N VAL A 169 8.20 6.68 13.39
CA VAL A 169 7.60 6.30 12.09
C VAL A 169 7.74 7.44 11.10
N LEU A 170 8.33 7.17 9.94
CA LEU A 170 8.49 8.15 8.86
C LEU A 170 7.31 8.07 7.91
N LEU A 171 6.83 9.21 7.41
CA LEU A 171 5.75 9.27 6.43
C LEU A 171 5.82 10.51 5.52
N ASP A 172 5.18 10.43 4.34
CA ASP A 172 4.95 11.59 3.46
C ASP A 172 4.24 12.74 4.20
N ALA A 173 4.57 13.98 3.87
CA ALA A 173 3.87 15.15 4.38
C ALA A 173 3.40 16.05 3.22
N PRO A 174 2.08 16.25 3.02
CA PRO A 174 0.93 15.70 3.77
C PRO A 174 0.66 14.20 3.47
N THR A 175 -0.22 13.56 4.25
CA THR A 175 -0.61 12.14 4.05
C THR A 175 -2.08 11.86 4.32
N TYR A 176 -2.51 10.61 4.11
CA TYR A 176 -3.87 10.17 4.32
C TYR A 176 -4.28 10.27 5.80
N SER A 177 -5.36 11.01 6.07
CA SER A 177 -5.88 11.22 7.41
C SER A 177 -6.28 9.93 8.14
N GLY A 178 -6.71 8.89 7.41
CA GLY A 178 -6.99 7.58 8.01
C GLY A 178 -5.74 6.89 8.55
N THR A 179 -4.58 7.07 7.92
CA THR A 179 -3.29 6.58 8.41
C THR A 179 -2.88 7.32 9.69
N LEU A 180 -3.00 8.65 9.72
CA LEU A 180 -2.74 9.43 10.94
C LEU A 180 -3.66 9.00 12.08
N THR A 181 -4.95 8.77 11.79
CA THR A 181 -5.93 8.29 12.77
C THR A 181 -5.59 6.90 13.30
N ALA A 182 -5.04 6.01 12.47
CA ALA A 182 -4.63 4.67 12.89
C ALA A 182 -3.34 4.68 13.73
N LEU A 183 -2.37 5.55 13.40
CA LEU A 183 -1.06 5.57 14.06
C LEU A 183 -1.03 6.35 15.38
N ARG A 184 -1.76 7.47 15.49
CA ARG A 184 -1.81 8.29 16.71
C ARG A 184 -2.08 7.50 18.00
N PRO A 185 -3.10 6.60 18.09
CA PRO A 185 -3.37 5.86 19.31
C PRO A 185 -2.31 4.80 19.66
N LEU A 186 -1.40 4.46 18.73
CA LEU A 186 -0.28 3.56 19.01
C LEU A 186 0.86 4.26 19.78
N GLY A 187 0.78 5.58 19.97
CA GLY A 187 1.75 6.33 20.77
C GLY A 187 3.13 6.47 20.11
N CYS A 188 3.21 6.35 18.79
CA CYS A 188 4.44 6.53 18.03
C CYS A 188 4.72 8.02 17.73
N ASN A 189 5.99 8.32 17.49
CA ASN A 189 6.44 9.62 17.03
C ASN A 189 6.38 9.66 15.51
N LEU A 190 5.41 10.40 14.97
CA LEU A 190 5.27 10.61 13.53
C LEU A 190 6.26 11.68 13.06
N ILE A 191 7.12 11.31 12.12
CA ILE A 191 8.15 12.20 11.57
C ILE A 191 7.85 12.46 10.09
N ASN A 192 7.56 13.73 9.79
CA ASN A 192 7.30 14.19 8.42
C ASN A 192 8.55 14.06 7.55
N VAL A 193 8.36 13.51 6.35
CA VAL A 193 9.28 13.61 5.23
C VAL A 193 8.60 14.47 4.15
N PRO A 194 9.15 15.65 3.83
CA PRO A 194 8.58 16.52 2.80
C PRO A 194 8.42 15.83 1.44
N SER A 195 7.31 16.14 0.78
CA SER A 195 6.96 15.65 -0.56
C SER A 195 6.68 16.83 -1.50
N ASP A 196 6.92 16.64 -2.80
CA ASP A 196 6.57 17.60 -3.86
C ASP A 196 5.69 16.93 -4.94
N GLN A 197 5.58 17.51 -6.14
CA GLN A 197 4.78 16.94 -7.24
C GLN A 197 5.25 15.55 -7.71
N HIS A 198 6.45 15.14 -7.31
CA HIS A 198 7.04 13.83 -7.57
C HIS A 198 7.10 12.95 -6.30
N GLY A 199 6.21 13.18 -5.34
CA GLY A 199 6.13 12.41 -4.09
C GLY A 199 7.24 12.76 -3.09
N MET A 200 7.54 11.84 -2.17
CA MET A 200 8.61 12.00 -1.17
C MET A 200 9.93 12.47 -1.77
N ILE A 201 10.61 13.41 -1.11
CA ILE A 201 11.91 13.93 -1.54
C ILE A 201 13.03 13.11 -0.88
N PRO A 202 13.82 12.30 -1.63
CA PRO A 202 14.84 11.43 -1.02
C PRO A 202 15.93 12.21 -0.27
N ALA A 203 16.32 13.38 -0.77
CA ALA A 203 17.27 14.26 -0.07
C ALA A 203 16.76 14.72 1.30
N ALA A 204 15.45 14.96 1.43
CA ALA A 204 14.83 15.31 2.70
C ALA A 204 14.76 14.10 3.62
N LEU A 205 14.41 12.92 3.10
CA LEU A 205 14.48 11.65 3.84
C LEU A 205 15.88 11.41 4.41
N LYS A 206 16.92 11.55 3.57
CA LYS A 206 18.33 11.42 3.98
C LYS A 206 18.71 12.39 5.09
N LYS A 207 18.27 13.65 5.00
CA LYS A 207 18.49 14.68 6.04
C LYS A 207 17.78 14.35 7.36
N VAL A 208 16.58 13.76 7.30
CA VAL A 208 15.89 13.30 8.51
C VAL A 208 16.64 12.13 9.14
N LEU A 209 17.07 11.16 8.32
CA LEU A 209 17.77 9.95 8.76
C LEU A 209 19.19 10.22 9.30
N SER A 210 19.86 11.30 8.88
CA SER A 210 21.22 11.63 9.34
C SER A 210 21.33 11.96 10.83
N ARG A 211 20.21 11.93 11.58
CA ARG A 211 20.18 12.02 13.05
C ARG A 211 20.63 10.72 13.73
N TRP A 212 20.72 9.62 12.97
CA TRP A 212 21.13 8.30 13.45
C TRP A 212 22.35 7.82 12.68
N ASP A 213 23.22 7.05 13.34
CA ASP A 213 24.30 6.33 12.68
C ASP A 213 23.77 4.98 12.14
N PRO A 214 23.85 4.70 10.82
CA PRO A 214 23.46 3.42 10.23
C PRO A 214 24.07 2.19 10.91
N SER A 215 25.29 2.28 11.44
CA SER A 215 25.98 1.16 12.10
C SER A 215 25.39 0.83 13.48
N GLU A 216 24.57 1.73 14.03
CA GLU A 216 24.01 1.62 15.38
C GLU A 216 22.51 1.32 15.40
N VAL A 217 21.85 1.17 14.23
CA VAL A 217 20.39 0.93 14.13
C VAL A 217 19.93 -0.40 14.71
N HIS A 218 20.87 -1.30 15.02
CA HIS A 218 20.62 -2.60 15.63
C HIS A 218 20.87 -2.62 17.15
N LYS A 219 21.37 -1.53 17.75
CA LYS A 219 21.55 -1.46 19.20
C LYS A 219 20.19 -1.47 19.91
N PRO A 220 20.06 -2.11 21.10
CA PRO A 220 18.79 -2.20 21.83
C PRO A 220 18.16 -0.85 22.19
N ASP A 221 18.96 0.18 22.41
CA ASP A 221 18.58 1.54 22.76
C ASP A 221 18.45 2.49 21.55
N SER A 222 18.63 1.96 20.33
CA SER A 222 18.51 2.74 19.10
C SER A 222 17.08 3.25 18.92
N THR A 223 16.95 4.56 18.71
CA THR A 223 15.69 5.23 18.37
C THR A 223 15.51 5.39 16.86
N ALA A 224 16.36 4.77 16.03
CA ALA A 224 16.25 4.88 14.58
C ALA A 224 14.87 4.40 14.11
N PRO A 225 14.23 5.11 13.17
CA PRO A 225 12.93 4.69 12.66
C PRO A 225 13.05 3.31 12.00
N LYS A 226 12.07 2.45 12.25
CA LYS A 226 12.02 1.09 11.70
C LYS A 226 11.10 0.98 10.49
N ILE A 227 10.27 1.99 10.26
CA ILE A 227 9.15 1.97 9.33
C ILE A 227 9.09 3.29 8.57
N LEU A 228 8.97 3.18 7.25
CA LEU A 228 8.57 4.25 6.34
C LEU A 228 7.21 3.90 5.73
N TYR A 229 6.20 4.76 5.92
CA TYR A 229 4.91 4.66 5.24
C TYR A 229 4.86 5.64 4.06
N THR A 230 4.37 5.19 2.91
CA THR A 230 4.20 6.06 1.75
C THR A 230 3.03 5.63 0.87
N ILE A 231 2.42 6.61 0.18
CA ILE A 231 1.43 6.39 -0.88
C ILE A 231 2.12 6.76 -2.21
N PRO A 232 2.75 5.81 -2.91
CA PRO A 232 3.69 6.13 -3.99
C PRO A 232 3.02 6.59 -5.29
N ASN A 233 1.73 6.33 -5.48
CA ASN A 233 0.99 6.73 -6.68
C ASN A 233 -0.29 7.48 -6.29
N GLY A 234 -0.51 8.64 -6.89
CA GLY A 234 -1.72 9.43 -6.67
C GLY A 234 -1.94 9.75 -5.19
N GLY A 235 -0.86 10.14 -4.49
CA GLY A 235 -0.81 10.31 -3.04
C GLY A 235 -2.01 11.07 -2.50
N ASN A 236 -2.62 10.60 -1.43
CA ASN A 236 -3.73 11.31 -0.79
C ASN A 236 -3.16 12.23 0.31
N PRO A 237 -3.24 13.56 0.19
CA PRO A 237 -4.14 14.33 -0.67
C PRO A 237 -3.54 14.87 -1.99
N THR A 238 -2.23 14.82 -2.17
CA THR A 238 -1.47 15.62 -3.15
C THR A 238 -1.74 15.29 -4.62
N GLY A 239 -2.19 14.08 -4.94
CA GLY A 239 -2.23 13.53 -6.30
C GLY A 239 -0.85 13.22 -6.89
N ALA A 240 0.23 13.39 -6.12
CA ALA A 240 1.59 13.19 -6.57
C ALA A 240 1.93 11.69 -6.71
N SER A 241 2.77 11.35 -7.68
CA SER A 241 3.35 10.01 -7.82
C SER A 241 4.87 10.07 -7.76
N MET A 242 5.46 9.15 -7.01
CA MET A 242 6.91 9.02 -6.89
C MET A 242 7.51 8.45 -8.17
N THR A 243 8.57 9.08 -8.68
CA THR A 243 9.30 8.58 -9.85
C THR A 243 10.07 7.30 -9.53
N ALA A 244 10.44 6.53 -10.56
CA ALA A 244 11.21 5.31 -10.38
C ALA A 244 12.59 5.59 -9.73
N GLU A 245 13.22 6.70 -10.09
CA GLU A 245 14.50 7.14 -9.56
C GLU A 245 14.39 7.44 -8.06
N ARG A 246 13.35 8.17 -7.65
CA ARG A 246 13.11 8.46 -6.23
C ARG A 246 12.81 7.19 -5.43
N LYS A 247 12.03 6.25 -5.99
CA LYS A 247 11.78 4.95 -5.33
C LYS A 247 13.09 4.18 -5.09
N LYS A 248 14.01 4.18 -6.06
CA LYS A 248 15.33 3.55 -5.89
C LYS A 248 16.14 4.23 -4.78
N GLU A 249 16.20 5.56 -4.74
CA GLU A 249 16.93 6.27 -3.69
C GLU A 249 16.33 6.03 -2.29
N VAL A 250 14.99 6.06 -2.19
CA VAL A 250 14.28 5.75 -0.94
C VAL A 250 14.52 4.30 -0.51
N TYR A 251 14.52 3.35 -1.46
CA TYR A 251 14.82 1.95 -1.19
C TYR A 251 16.23 1.80 -0.62
N GLU A 252 17.24 2.39 -1.26
CA GLU A 252 18.63 2.33 -0.77
C GLU A 252 18.80 2.96 0.63
N LEU A 253 18.09 4.05 0.93
CA LEU A 253 18.05 4.61 2.28
C LEU A 253 17.39 3.65 3.28
N ALA A 254 16.30 2.98 2.89
CA ALA A 254 15.69 1.95 3.73
C ALA A 254 16.64 0.76 3.96
N ARG A 255 17.47 0.38 2.98
CA ARG A 255 18.52 -0.63 3.17
C ARG A 255 19.57 -0.17 4.16
N LEU A 256 20.09 1.05 3.95
CA LEU A 256 21.18 1.61 4.76
C LEU A 256 20.80 1.73 6.25
N TYR A 257 19.57 2.15 6.55
CA TYR A 257 19.08 2.34 7.93
C TYR A 257 18.26 1.15 8.46
N ASP A 258 18.24 0.03 7.74
CA ASP A 258 17.45 -1.16 8.03
C ASP A 258 15.98 -0.87 8.39
N MET A 259 15.24 -0.29 7.44
CA MET A 259 13.81 0.02 7.59
C MET A 259 12.95 -0.88 6.72
N LEU A 260 11.73 -1.16 7.19
CA LEU A 260 10.65 -1.65 6.33
C LEU A 260 9.98 -0.47 5.62
N ILE A 261 9.52 -0.69 4.39
CA ILE A 261 8.66 0.26 3.68
C ILE A 261 7.26 -0.34 3.58
N ILE A 262 6.28 0.41 4.09
CA ILE A 262 4.87 0.13 3.92
C ILE A 262 4.40 0.92 2.69
N GLU A 263 4.20 0.19 1.59
CA GLU A 263 3.74 0.73 0.31
C GLU A 263 2.21 0.64 0.24
N ASP A 264 1.50 1.70 0.64
CA ASP A 264 0.04 1.75 0.57
C ASP A 264 -0.42 2.32 -0.77
N ASP A 265 -0.90 1.45 -1.66
CA ASP A 265 -1.05 1.80 -3.07
C ASP A 265 -2.47 1.52 -3.61
N PRO A 266 -3.52 2.08 -2.98
CA PRO A 266 -4.91 1.86 -3.41
C PRO A 266 -5.23 2.52 -4.76
N TYR A 267 -4.31 3.32 -5.30
CA TYR A 267 -4.44 4.05 -6.55
C TYR A 267 -3.47 3.57 -7.65
N TYR A 268 -2.76 2.44 -7.44
CA TYR A 268 -1.83 1.90 -8.44
C TYR A 268 -2.45 1.78 -9.84
N PHE A 269 -3.67 1.23 -9.90
CA PHE A 269 -4.44 1.03 -11.12
C PHE A 269 -5.16 2.31 -11.63
N LEU A 270 -4.94 3.46 -10.99
CA LEU A 270 -5.43 4.77 -11.44
C LEU A 270 -4.29 5.66 -11.93
N GLN A 271 -3.19 5.09 -12.42
CA GLN A 271 -2.16 5.82 -13.16
C GLN A 271 -2.65 6.11 -14.59
N PHE A 272 -2.60 7.37 -15.00
CA PHE A 272 -3.21 7.81 -16.27
C PHE A 272 -2.39 7.46 -17.50
N GLU A 273 -1.07 7.31 -17.35
CA GLU A 273 -0.15 7.02 -18.44
C GLU A 273 0.46 5.62 -18.29
N LYS A 274 0.70 4.95 -19.42
CA LYS A 274 1.42 3.67 -19.51
C LYS A 274 2.82 3.89 -20.14
N PRO A 275 3.82 3.06 -19.82
CA PRO A 275 3.78 1.97 -18.83
C PRO A 275 3.68 2.52 -17.39
N TRP A 276 3.03 1.76 -16.50
CA TRP A 276 2.92 2.14 -15.10
C TRP A 276 4.29 2.15 -14.40
N ALA A 277 4.46 3.02 -13.42
CA ALA A 277 5.71 3.15 -12.68
C ALA A 277 6.03 1.85 -11.90
N PRO A 278 7.31 1.41 -11.88
CA PRO A 278 7.73 0.31 -11.03
C PRO A 278 7.37 0.54 -9.56
N THR A 279 7.00 -0.52 -8.85
CA THR A 279 6.66 -0.48 -7.42
C THR A 279 7.89 -0.71 -6.55
N PHE A 280 7.82 -0.34 -5.27
CA PHE A 280 8.85 -0.77 -4.31
C PHE A 280 8.93 -2.30 -4.25
N LEU A 281 7.78 -2.99 -4.32
CA LEU A 281 7.72 -4.46 -4.36
C LEU A 281 8.53 -5.05 -5.54
N SER A 282 8.53 -4.40 -6.71
CA SER A 282 9.27 -4.87 -7.89
C SER A 282 10.79 -4.78 -7.76
N MET A 283 11.30 -3.96 -6.84
CA MET A 283 12.73 -3.79 -6.57
C MET A 283 13.15 -4.38 -5.22
N ASP A 284 12.26 -5.14 -4.56
CA ASP A 284 12.50 -5.66 -3.21
C ASP A 284 13.42 -6.88 -3.22
N VAL A 285 14.73 -6.65 -3.25
CA VAL A 285 15.75 -7.71 -3.18
C VAL A 285 16.00 -8.22 -1.75
N ASP A 286 15.62 -7.44 -0.74
CA ASP A 286 15.86 -7.80 0.67
C ASP A 286 14.64 -8.47 1.34
N GLY A 287 13.43 -8.27 0.80
CA GLY A 287 12.19 -8.66 1.47
C GLY A 287 11.71 -7.64 2.52
N ARG A 288 11.94 -6.34 2.29
CA ARG A 288 11.60 -5.26 3.24
C ARG A 288 10.34 -4.49 2.89
N ILE A 289 9.61 -4.89 1.84
CA ILE A 289 8.38 -4.21 1.42
C ILE A 289 7.14 -4.95 1.93
N ILE A 290 6.25 -4.19 2.58
CA ILE A 290 4.88 -4.61 2.86
C ILE A 290 3.97 -3.72 2.02
N ARG A 291 3.39 -4.29 0.97
CA ARG A 291 2.49 -3.59 0.06
C ARG A 291 1.04 -3.84 0.47
N THR A 292 0.22 -2.79 0.46
CA THR A 292 -1.24 -2.92 0.59
C THR A 292 -1.94 -2.47 -0.68
N ASP A 293 -2.77 -3.36 -1.22
CA ASP A 293 -3.57 -3.14 -2.43
C ASP A 293 -5.06 -3.17 -2.09
N SER A 294 -5.89 -2.56 -2.96
CA SER A 294 -7.33 -2.55 -2.76
C SER A 294 -8.14 -2.60 -4.05
N PHE A 295 -9.22 -3.38 -4.03
CA PHE A 295 -10.26 -3.31 -5.06
C PHE A 295 -11.24 -2.15 -4.86
N SER A 296 -11.07 -1.35 -3.80
CA SER A 296 -12.05 -0.30 -3.43
C SER A 296 -12.22 0.80 -4.47
N LYS A 297 -11.21 1.06 -5.30
CA LYS A 297 -11.19 2.16 -6.27
C LYS A 297 -11.41 1.71 -7.71
N ILE A 298 -11.38 0.40 -7.94
CA ILE A 298 -11.44 -0.21 -9.28
C ILE A 298 -12.58 -1.22 -9.45
N LEU A 299 -13.09 -1.82 -8.37
CA LEU A 299 -14.27 -2.71 -8.41
C LEU A 299 -15.37 -2.19 -7.50
N SER A 300 -15.15 -2.21 -6.17
CA SER A 300 -16.14 -1.74 -5.20
C SER A 300 -15.52 -1.54 -3.82
N SER A 301 -15.74 -0.36 -3.24
CA SER A 301 -15.39 -0.04 -1.86
C SER A 301 -16.26 -0.78 -0.85
N GLY A 302 -17.54 -1.03 -1.18
CA GLY A 302 -18.52 -1.65 -0.29
C GLY A 302 -18.30 -3.15 -0.06
N LEU A 303 -17.63 -3.85 -0.98
CA LEU A 303 -17.31 -5.28 -0.82
C LEU A 303 -16.24 -5.56 0.23
N ARG A 304 -15.51 -4.53 0.65
CA ARG A 304 -14.46 -4.64 1.66
C ARG A 304 -13.41 -5.70 1.32
N ILE A 305 -12.85 -5.67 0.11
CA ILE A 305 -11.74 -6.55 -0.28
C ILE A 305 -10.48 -5.73 -0.58
N GLY A 306 -9.42 -6.04 0.15
CA GLY A 306 -8.04 -5.63 -0.12
C GLY A 306 -7.10 -6.80 0.14
N PHE A 307 -5.81 -6.56 0.03
CA PHE A 307 -4.82 -7.58 0.35
C PHE A 307 -3.48 -6.96 0.72
N VAL A 308 -2.74 -7.69 1.54
CA VAL A 308 -1.35 -7.40 1.89
C VAL A 308 -0.46 -8.34 1.09
N THR A 309 0.60 -7.81 0.47
CA THR A 309 1.67 -8.58 -0.17
C THR A 309 2.99 -8.24 0.53
N GLY A 310 3.79 -9.23 0.90
CA GLY A 310 5.07 -8.97 1.57
C GLY A 310 5.82 -10.24 1.96
N PRO A 311 6.89 -10.12 2.75
CA PRO A 311 7.67 -11.26 3.19
C PRO A 311 6.84 -12.16 4.12
N LYS A 312 6.86 -13.47 3.84
CA LYS A 312 6.08 -14.47 4.57
C LYS A 312 6.11 -14.35 6.10
N PRO A 313 7.27 -14.13 6.77
CA PRO A 313 7.31 -14.01 8.22
C PRO A 313 6.44 -12.86 8.78
N LEU A 314 6.25 -11.78 8.02
CA LEU A 314 5.41 -10.65 8.40
C LEU A 314 3.94 -10.87 7.99
N VAL A 315 3.69 -11.41 6.80
CA VAL A 315 2.33 -11.76 6.35
C VAL A 315 1.68 -12.76 7.32
N ASP A 316 2.43 -13.76 7.80
CA ASP A 316 1.93 -14.74 8.75
C ASP A 316 1.49 -14.08 10.09
N ARG A 317 2.15 -13.00 10.53
CA ARG A 317 1.72 -12.24 11.72
C ARG A 317 0.38 -11.53 11.50
N VAL A 318 0.16 -10.97 10.30
CA VAL A 318 -1.13 -10.36 9.93
C VAL A 318 -2.23 -11.40 9.93
N VAL A 319 -1.98 -12.59 9.35
CA VAL A 319 -2.92 -13.72 9.35
C VAL A 319 -3.28 -14.13 10.78
N LEU A 320 -2.29 -14.29 11.67
CA LEU A 320 -2.53 -14.62 13.07
C LEU A 320 -3.34 -13.55 13.82
N HIS A 321 -3.18 -12.28 13.46
CA HIS A 321 -4.03 -11.23 14.01
C HIS A 321 -5.48 -11.37 13.49
N ILE A 322 -5.68 -11.57 12.18
CA ILE A 322 -7.02 -11.79 11.59
C ILE A 322 -7.72 -12.98 12.24
N GLN A 323 -6.98 -14.06 12.55
CA GLN A 323 -7.52 -15.25 13.21
C GLN A 323 -8.18 -14.97 14.56
N ALA A 324 -7.76 -13.91 15.26
CA ALA A 324 -8.27 -13.51 16.56
C ALA A 324 -9.22 -12.30 16.49
N SER A 325 -9.51 -11.76 15.30
CA SER A 325 -10.42 -10.62 15.12
C SER A 325 -11.56 -10.94 14.16
N THR A 326 -11.35 -10.71 12.87
CA THR A 326 -12.36 -10.77 11.80
C THR A 326 -12.54 -12.18 11.28
N MET A 327 -11.67 -13.11 11.68
CA MET A 327 -11.58 -14.49 11.26
C MET A 327 -11.14 -14.64 9.79
N HIS A 328 -11.86 -14.01 8.86
CA HIS A 328 -11.53 -13.88 7.44
C HIS A 328 -12.45 -12.82 6.80
N THR A 329 -12.07 -12.29 5.64
CA THR A 329 -12.97 -11.47 4.82
C THR A 329 -14.18 -12.29 4.35
N SER A 330 -15.36 -11.66 4.18
CA SER A 330 -16.60 -12.34 3.81
C SER A 330 -16.41 -13.30 2.61
N SER A 331 -16.65 -14.58 2.83
CA SER A 331 -16.49 -15.64 1.83
C SER A 331 -17.40 -15.43 0.62
N PHE A 332 -18.61 -14.90 0.85
CA PHE A 332 -19.53 -14.49 -0.20
C PHE A 332 -18.91 -13.45 -1.14
N THR A 333 -18.36 -12.37 -0.58
CA THR A 333 -17.74 -11.30 -1.39
C THR A 333 -16.48 -11.79 -2.09
N GLN A 334 -15.68 -12.64 -1.43
CA GLN A 334 -14.48 -13.22 -2.02
C GLN A 334 -14.83 -14.14 -3.19
N LEU A 335 -15.85 -14.99 -3.08
CA LEU A 335 -16.30 -15.86 -4.18
C LEU A 335 -16.84 -15.05 -5.35
N MET A 336 -17.57 -13.97 -5.07
CA MET A 336 -18.13 -13.12 -6.12
C MET A 336 -17.00 -12.45 -6.93
N VAL A 337 -16.03 -11.86 -6.24
CA VAL A 337 -14.85 -11.26 -6.89
C VAL A 337 -13.99 -12.33 -7.56
N SER A 338 -13.79 -13.49 -6.94
CA SER A 338 -13.02 -14.58 -7.53
C SER A 338 -13.64 -15.08 -8.83
N GLN A 339 -14.94 -15.38 -8.87
CA GLN A 339 -15.60 -15.83 -10.10
C GLN A 339 -15.53 -14.76 -11.19
N LEU A 340 -15.69 -13.48 -10.85
CA LEU A 340 -15.53 -12.37 -11.79
C LEU A 340 -14.10 -12.33 -12.38
N LEU A 341 -13.07 -12.35 -11.52
CA LEU A 341 -11.68 -12.26 -11.95
C LEU A 341 -11.22 -13.48 -12.76
N HIS A 342 -11.72 -14.68 -12.44
CA HIS A 342 -11.44 -15.87 -13.23
C HIS A 342 -12.18 -15.85 -14.57
N SER A 343 -13.42 -15.35 -14.61
CA SER A 343 -14.20 -15.17 -15.85
C SER A 343 -13.53 -14.18 -16.81
N TRP A 344 -13.01 -13.07 -16.28
CA TRP A 344 -12.25 -12.10 -17.07
C TRP A 344 -10.84 -12.58 -17.45
N GLY A 345 -10.23 -13.42 -16.60
CA GLY A 345 -8.79 -13.64 -16.66
C GLY A 345 -7.99 -12.36 -16.37
N GLN A 346 -6.66 -12.47 -16.46
CA GLN A 346 -5.76 -11.33 -16.25
C GLN A 346 -5.97 -10.24 -17.31
N GLU A 347 -6.17 -10.65 -18.57
CA GLU A 347 -6.39 -9.72 -19.70
C GLU A 347 -7.70 -8.95 -19.56
N GLY A 348 -8.82 -9.63 -19.29
CA GLY A 348 -10.10 -8.96 -19.09
C GLY A 348 -10.11 -8.04 -17.87
N PHE A 349 -9.35 -8.39 -16.82
CA PHE A 349 -9.12 -7.50 -15.67
C PHE A 349 -8.39 -6.23 -16.10
N LEU A 350 -7.28 -6.33 -16.84
CA LEU A 350 -6.54 -5.16 -17.32
C LEU A 350 -7.37 -4.28 -18.28
N GLN A 351 -8.20 -4.90 -19.14
CA GLN A 351 -9.15 -4.15 -19.97
C GLN A 351 -10.21 -3.41 -19.15
N HIS A 352 -10.64 -3.98 -18.02
CA HIS A 352 -11.50 -3.27 -17.07
C HIS A 352 -10.78 -2.08 -16.43
N ILE A 353 -9.53 -2.28 -16.00
CA ILE A 353 -8.70 -1.19 -15.48
C ILE A 353 -8.53 -0.06 -16.50
N ASP A 354 -8.29 -0.37 -17.77
CA ASP A 354 -8.14 0.65 -18.81
C ASP A 354 -9.40 1.51 -18.99
N ARG A 355 -10.59 0.91 -18.87
CA ARG A 355 -11.86 1.67 -18.88
C ARG A 355 -12.00 2.57 -17.65
N VAL A 356 -11.56 2.10 -16.49
CA VAL A 356 -11.57 2.90 -15.25
C VAL A 356 -10.58 4.06 -15.35
N ILE A 357 -9.36 3.82 -15.82
CA ILE A 357 -8.34 4.85 -16.07
C ILE A 357 -8.88 5.90 -17.02
N GLU A 358 -9.48 5.49 -18.13
CA GLU A 358 -10.04 6.40 -19.14
C GLU A 358 -11.13 7.31 -18.56
N PHE A 359 -12.00 6.79 -17.69
CA PHE A 359 -12.97 7.59 -16.97
C PHE A 359 -12.30 8.63 -16.06
N TYR A 360 -11.37 8.21 -15.20
CA TYR A 360 -10.70 9.14 -14.28
C TYR A 360 -9.80 10.14 -14.99
N ARG A 361 -9.21 9.78 -16.13
CA ARG A 361 -8.42 10.67 -16.99
C ARG A 361 -9.31 11.82 -17.51
N LYS A 362 -10.48 11.50 -18.06
CA LYS A 362 -11.46 12.51 -18.49
C LYS A 362 -11.92 13.42 -17.34
N GLN A 363 -12.18 12.84 -16.17
CA GLN A 363 -12.57 13.60 -14.98
C GLN A 363 -11.45 14.53 -14.49
N ARG A 364 -10.19 14.06 -14.48
CA ARG A 364 -9.02 14.89 -14.21
C ARG A 364 -8.93 16.04 -15.19
N ASP A 365 -9.05 15.76 -16.49
CA ASP A 365 -8.91 16.76 -17.55
C ASP A 365 -9.99 17.84 -17.44
N ALA A 366 -11.24 17.45 -17.12
CA ALA A 366 -12.32 18.39 -16.82
C ALA A 366 -12.03 19.26 -15.58
N MET A 367 -11.53 18.65 -14.50
CA MET A 367 -11.13 19.35 -13.27
C MET A 367 -10.00 20.35 -13.52
N LEU A 368 -8.97 19.97 -14.29
CA LEU A 368 -7.85 20.85 -14.61
C LEU A 368 -8.27 22.01 -15.53
N SER A 369 -9.11 21.74 -16.54
CA SER A 369 -9.65 22.77 -17.43
C SER A 369 -10.45 23.82 -16.65
N SER A 370 -11.29 23.37 -15.70
CA SER A 370 -12.03 24.28 -14.85
C SER A 370 -11.15 25.04 -13.85
N ALA A 371 -10.13 24.38 -13.28
CA ALA A 371 -9.17 25.03 -12.39
C ALA A 371 -8.43 26.16 -13.13
N ASP A 372 -7.97 25.90 -14.35
CA ASP A 372 -7.31 26.92 -15.17
C ASP A 372 -8.24 28.11 -15.47
N LYS A 373 -9.51 27.82 -15.80
CA LYS A 373 -10.52 28.84 -16.08
C LYS A 373 -10.82 29.76 -14.89
N TRP A 374 -10.98 29.20 -13.69
CA TRP A 374 -11.51 29.95 -12.53
C TRP A 374 -10.49 30.24 -11.43
N LEU A 375 -9.47 29.41 -11.28
CA LEU A 375 -8.61 29.40 -10.10
C LEU A 375 -7.17 29.85 -10.36
N LYS A 376 -6.71 29.97 -11.61
CA LYS A 376 -5.29 30.25 -11.92
C LYS A 376 -4.73 31.52 -11.28
N ASP A 377 -5.57 32.53 -11.09
CA ASP A 377 -5.17 33.81 -10.47
C ASP A 377 -5.21 33.78 -8.94
N VAL A 378 -5.88 32.78 -8.34
CA VAL A 378 -6.16 32.71 -6.89
C VAL A 378 -5.66 31.43 -6.22
N ALA A 379 -5.14 30.47 -6.97
CA ALA A 379 -4.59 29.22 -6.45
C ALA A 379 -3.44 28.68 -7.32
N GLU A 380 -2.67 27.77 -6.76
CA GLU A 380 -1.61 26.99 -7.43
C GLU A 380 -1.87 25.49 -7.24
N TRP A 381 -1.58 24.69 -8.26
CA TRP A 381 -1.71 23.23 -8.18
C TRP A 381 -0.72 22.55 -9.14
N HIS A 382 -0.56 21.23 -8.95
CA HIS A 382 0.11 20.36 -9.90
C HIS A 382 -0.90 19.41 -10.53
N SER A 383 -0.66 19.05 -11.80
CA SER A 383 -1.48 18.06 -12.49
C SER A 383 -1.23 16.67 -11.89
N PRO A 384 -2.26 15.96 -11.39
CA PRO A 384 -2.07 14.63 -10.84
C PRO A 384 -1.83 13.62 -11.96
N SER A 385 -0.77 12.82 -11.82
CA SER A 385 -0.44 11.71 -12.74
C SER A 385 -1.21 10.43 -12.44
N ALA A 386 -1.83 10.35 -11.26
CA ALA A 386 -2.65 9.22 -10.85
C ALA A 386 -3.70 9.61 -9.80
N GLY A 387 -4.61 8.69 -9.51
CA GLY A 387 -5.55 8.81 -8.40
C GLY A 387 -6.81 9.59 -8.77
N MET A 388 -7.35 10.33 -7.80
CA MET A 388 -8.68 10.96 -7.94
C MET A 388 -8.81 12.32 -7.22
N PHE A 389 -7.68 12.96 -6.93
CA PHE A 389 -7.63 14.20 -6.16
C PHE A 389 -6.80 15.28 -6.86
N LEU A 390 -7.27 16.52 -6.75
CA LEU A 390 -6.50 17.72 -7.06
C LEU A 390 -6.19 18.45 -5.75
N TRP A 391 -4.92 18.78 -5.55
CA TRP A 391 -4.42 19.46 -4.36
C TRP A 391 -4.00 20.88 -4.72
N MET A 392 -4.63 21.87 -4.08
CA MET A 392 -4.52 23.27 -4.48
C MET A 392 -4.09 24.12 -3.30
N LYS A 393 -3.07 24.96 -3.49
CA LYS A 393 -2.68 26.01 -2.55
C LYS A 393 -3.43 27.28 -2.87
N LEU A 394 -4.21 27.82 -1.95
CA LEU A 394 -4.94 29.07 -2.14
C LEU A 394 -4.01 30.26 -1.86
N ARG A 395 -3.95 31.24 -2.77
CA ARG A 395 -3.13 32.44 -2.63
C ARG A 395 -3.75 33.38 -1.61
N GLY A 396 -2.92 34.00 -0.76
CA GLY A 396 -3.32 34.97 0.25
C GLY A 396 -4.21 34.44 1.39
N VAL A 397 -4.52 33.14 1.40
CA VAL A 397 -5.22 32.46 2.48
C VAL A 397 -4.20 31.67 3.30
N ALA A 398 -4.00 32.03 4.57
CA ALA A 398 -3.06 31.34 5.46
C ALA A 398 -3.60 29.99 5.95
N ASP A 399 -4.90 29.92 6.23
CA ASP A 399 -5.60 28.73 6.69
C ASP A 399 -6.95 28.59 5.99
N THR A 400 -7.20 27.40 5.44
CA THR A 400 -8.39 27.08 4.66
C THR A 400 -9.53 26.54 5.53
N GLN A 401 -9.26 26.19 6.79
CA GLN A 401 -10.26 25.57 7.69
C GLN A 401 -11.53 26.42 7.78
N GLN A 402 -11.40 27.70 8.15
CA GLN A 402 -12.54 28.59 8.31
C GLN A 402 -13.24 28.90 6.98
N LEU A 403 -12.46 29.21 5.94
CA LEU A 403 -12.98 29.53 4.60
C LEU A 403 -13.87 28.39 4.06
N ILE A 404 -13.46 27.14 4.26
CA ILE A 404 -14.17 25.98 3.73
C ILE A 404 -15.34 25.57 4.61
N VAL A 405 -15.16 25.45 5.93
CA VAL A 405 -16.20 24.93 6.83
C VAL A 405 -17.35 25.93 7.02
N GLU A 406 -17.07 27.24 6.98
CA GLU A 406 -18.08 28.27 7.17
C GLU A 406 -18.58 28.80 5.82
N LYS A 407 -17.70 29.39 5.00
CA LYS A 407 -18.13 30.16 3.81
C LYS A 407 -18.40 29.30 2.58
N ALA A 408 -17.60 28.26 2.33
CA ALA A 408 -17.81 27.41 1.15
C ALA A 408 -19.10 26.59 1.25
N LEU A 409 -19.45 26.17 2.46
CA LEU A 409 -20.70 25.45 2.72
C LEU A 409 -21.94 26.33 2.44
N GLU A 410 -21.91 27.61 2.81
CA GLU A 410 -22.97 28.58 2.48
C GLU A 410 -23.14 28.79 0.96
N LYS A 411 -22.07 28.59 0.19
CA LYS A 411 -22.10 28.60 -1.28
C LYS A 411 -22.32 27.21 -1.88
N GLU A 412 -22.70 26.23 -1.06
CA GLU A 412 -22.97 24.84 -1.44
C GLU A 412 -21.78 24.14 -2.15
N VAL A 413 -20.55 24.46 -1.75
CA VAL A 413 -19.34 23.77 -2.20
C VAL A 413 -18.63 23.13 -1.00
N LEU A 414 -18.35 21.83 -1.10
CA LEU A 414 -17.60 21.10 -0.09
C LEU A 414 -16.26 20.61 -0.64
N LEU A 415 -15.17 21.09 -0.03
CA LEU A 415 -13.81 20.58 -0.20
C LEU A 415 -13.26 20.11 1.15
N VAL A 416 -12.09 19.49 1.16
CA VAL A 416 -11.41 19.14 2.42
C VAL A 416 -10.30 20.16 2.72
N PRO A 417 -10.35 20.87 3.86
CA PRO A 417 -9.27 21.74 4.30
C PRO A 417 -7.97 20.98 4.48
N GLY A 418 -6.85 21.63 4.18
CA GLY A 418 -5.58 20.94 4.08
C GLY A 418 -5.00 20.47 5.41
N GLY A 419 -5.35 21.14 6.51
CA GLY A 419 -4.91 20.78 7.86
C GLY A 419 -5.27 19.34 8.26
N VAL A 420 -6.38 18.79 7.71
CA VAL A 420 -6.83 17.42 7.97
C VAL A 420 -5.79 16.35 7.57
N PHE A 421 -4.89 16.67 6.63
CA PHE A 421 -3.86 15.77 6.11
C PHE A 421 -2.48 15.98 6.74
N MET A 422 -2.37 16.87 7.72
CA MET A 422 -1.15 17.17 8.45
C MET A 422 -1.12 16.39 9.78
N ILE A 423 0.08 16.06 10.27
CA ILE A 423 0.25 15.44 11.60
C ILE A 423 -0.44 16.29 12.67
N ASN A 424 -0.15 17.59 12.67
CA ASN A 424 -0.83 18.57 13.51
C ASN A 424 -1.89 19.29 12.69
N SER A 425 -3.16 18.92 12.89
CA SER A 425 -4.27 19.47 12.12
C SER A 425 -4.67 20.89 12.52
N SER A 426 -4.12 21.40 13.62
CA SER A 426 -4.38 22.76 14.11
C SER A 426 -3.40 23.79 13.53
N ASP A 427 -2.32 23.36 12.86
CA ASP A 427 -1.41 24.27 12.21
C ASP A 427 -2.07 24.90 10.96
N PRO A 428 -1.91 26.22 10.72
CA PRO A 428 -2.44 26.89 9.55
C PRO A 428 -2.03 26.19 8.25
N CYS A 429 -3.00 25.88 7.39
CA CYS A 429 -2.74 25.20 6.12
C CYS A 429 -3.46 25.87 4.95
N PRO A 430 -2.72 26.45 3.97
CA PRO A 430 -3.28 27.19 2.85
C PRO A 430 -3.82 26.27 1.74
N TYR A 431 -3.88 24.95 1.95
CA TYR A 431 -4.23 23.99 0.91
C TYR A 431 -5.65 23.45 1.03
N VAL A 432 -6.24 23.04 -0.08
CA VAL A 432 -7.51 22.30 -0.14
C VAL A 432 -7.41 21.10 -1.07
N ARG A 433 -8.14 20.02 -0.74
CA ARG A 433 -8.28 18.84 -1.61
C ARG A 433 -9.65 18.83 -2.28
N ALA A 434 -9.67 18.80 -3.61
CA ALA A 434 -10.86 18.53 -4.42
C ALA A 434 -10.80 17.09 -4.97
N ALA A 435 -11.93 16.38 -4.97
CA ALA A 435 -12.02 15.05 -5.60
C ALA A 435 -12.76 15.15 -6.93
N PHE A 436 -12.31 14.43 -7.95
CA PHE A 436 -12.97 14.37 -9.27
C PHE A 436 -13.63 13.01 -9.55
N SER A 437 -13.90 12.22 -8.50
CA SER A 437 -14.39 10.84 -8.66
C SER A 437 -15.89 10.69 -8.91
N LEU A 438 -16.72 11.63 -8.43
CA LEU A 438 -18.19 11.50 -8.43
C LEU A 438 -18.90 12.64 -9.17
N SER A 439 -18.38 13.86 -9.09
CA SER A 439 -19.02 15.05 -9.67
C SER A 439 -18.94 15.06 -11.19
N THR A 440 -19.98 15.57 -11.86
CA THR A 440 -19.96 15.78 -13.31
C THR A 440 -19.04 16.96 -13.69
N PRO A 441 -18.59 17.07 -14.95
CA PRO A 441 -17.82 18.23 -15.42
C PRO A 441 -18.51 19.58 -15.14
N GLU A 442 -19.84 19.65 -15.25
CA GLU A 442 -20.62 20.86 -14.99
C GLU A 442 -20.63 21.22 -13.50
N GLN A 443 -20.76 20.21 -12.62
CA GLN A 443 -20.68 20.42 -11.17
C GLN A 443 -19.27 20.85 -10.74
N ILE A 444 -18.24 20.29 -11.39
CA ILE A 444 -16.85 20.70 -11.20
C ILE A 444 -16.67 22.18 -11.60
N ASP A 445 -17.21 22.59 -12.76
CA ASP A 445 -17.10 23.98 -13.22
C ASP A 445 -17.76 24.97 -12.28
N GLU A 446 -18.98 24.68 -11.86
CA GLU A 446 -19.72 25.52 -10.93
C GLU A 446 -19.05 25.57 -9.54
N ALA A 447 -18.52 24.45 -9.05
CA ALA A 447 -17.81 24.40 -7.77
C ALA A 447 -16.56 25.29 -7.77
N PHE A 448 -15.77 25.27 -8.83
CA PHE A 448 -14.56 26.10 -8.94
C PHE A 448 -14.84 27.57 -9.22
N LYS A 449 -15.91 27.88 -9.95
CA LYS A 449 -16.42 29.25 -10.05
C LYS A 449 -16.79 29.82 -8.68
N ARG A 450 -17.57 29.08 -7.88
CA ARG A 450 -17.98 29.47 -6.53
C ARG A 450 -16.77 29.61 -5.60
N LEU A 451 -15.82 28.67 -5.66
CA LEU A 451 -14.57 28.74 -4.89
C LEU A 451 -13.74 29.97 -5.27
N SER A 452 -13.62 30.32 -6.55
CA SER A 452 -12.90 31.51 -7.00
C SER A 452 -13.47 32.80 -6.40
N LEU A 453 -14.80 32.94 -6.43
CA LEU A 453 -15.48 34.10 -5.84
C LEU A 453 -15.22 34.19 -4.33
N LEU A 454 -15.33 33.06 -3.63
CA LEU A 454 -15.06 33.00 -2.19
C LEU A 454 -13.64 33.40 -1.82
N ILE A 455 -12.64 32.99 -2.60
CA ILE A 455 -11.25 33.37 -2.36
C ILE A 455 -11.09 34.87 -2.60
N LYS A 456 -11.65 35.41 -3.68
CA LYS A 456 -11.59 36.85 -4.00
C LYS A 456 -12.27 37.71 -2.94
N ASP A 457 -13.38 37.26 -2.36
CA ASP A 457 -14.08 37.96 -1.28
C ASP A 457 -13.34 37.88 0.07
N ALA A 458 -12.39 36.95 0.20
CA ALA A 458 -11.58 36.75 1.41
C ALA A 458 -10.21 37.44 1.37
N LEU A 459 -9.79 37.91 0.19
CA LEU A 459 -8.60 38.74 -0.04
C LEU A 459 -8.97 40.22 0.08
#